data_AF-A0A7S4BRW7-F1
#
_entry.id   AF-A0A7S4BRW7-F1
#
_cell.length_a   1.000
_cell.length_b   1.000
_cell.length_c   1.000
_cell.angle_alpha   90.00
_cell.angle_beta   90.00
_cell.angle_gamma   90.00
#
_symmetry.space_group_name_H-M   'P 1'
#
loop_
_entity.id
_entity.type
_entity.pdbx_description
1 polymer ?
#
loop_
_entity_poly.entity_id
_entity_poly.type
_entity_poly.pdbx_seq_one_letter_code
_entity_poly.pdbx_strand_id
1 'polypeptide(L)'
;GSAPSLCDLLVSFVRRLSGDEAEGEATRGAFALLDALRDRHGTHTMRRLCAALNGREEVAPKAGSRDAGNKDAGKDAGKWAGGKAMAQSRGETEARREVPPEFSQALLGLADALLREEARRAESDKASRRSLIESLFSHACAAPAMQALLTSLPAESPQFDALVRALLHWPEPTEEASQSTPKAHPGKKQQRPAPSVLSAKTVDHIRALCRDSAGSRAVESIVSCAPQWWRPLFLRAFKDDLADMAAHPLANFVVQALLSTAPTPTAVQRVQEQLNPSLASLLESRAGVVLQLAQASARLGCGGST
;
A
#
# COMPACT_ATOMS: atom_id res chain seq x y z
N GLY A 1 -33.98 4.25 -27.45
CA GLY A 1 -33.12 3.62 -26.43
C GLY A 1 -32.91 4.61 -25.31
N SER A 2 -32.88 4.16 -24.06
CA SER A 2 -32.51 5.03 -22.93
C SER A 2 -31.06 5.51 -23.10
N ALA A 3 -30.78 6.77 -22.74
CA ALA A 3 -29.41 7.25 -22.67
C ALA A 3 -28.64 6.44 -21.60
N PRO A 4 -27.34 6.15 -21.82
CA PRO A 4 -26.52 5.46 -20.83
C PRO A 4 -26.42 6.29 -19.56
N SER A 5 -26.43 5.63 -18.40
CA SER A 5 -26.21 6.31 -17.12
C SER A 5 -24.77 6.77 -16.98
N LEU A 6 -24.50 7.70 -16.06
CA LEU A 6 -23.12 8.09 -15.73
C LEU A 6 -22.28 6.90 -15.26
N CYS A 7 -22.90 5.95 -14.53
CA CYS A 7 -22.24 4.72 -14.10
C CYS A 7 -21.80 3.88 -15.29
N ASP A 8 -22.66 3.72 -16.31
CA ASP A 8 -22.34 2.97 -17.52
C ASP A 8 -21.17 3.62 -18.29
N LEU A 9 -21.16 4.94 -18.37
CA LEU A 9 -20.08 5.70 -19.01
C LEU A 9 -18.75 5.54 -18.27
N LEU A 10 -18.75 5.61 -16.94
CA LEU A 10 -17.54 5.42 -16.13
C LEU A 10 -17.00 4.00 -16.26
N VAL A 11 -17.85 2.98 -16.14
CA VAL A 11 -17.44 1.58 -16.28
C VAL A 11 -16.92 1.30 -17.69
N SER A 12 -17.59 1.81 -18.73
CA SER A 12 -17.12 1.67 -20.12
C SER A 12 -15.77 2.36 -20.33
N PHE A 13 -15.58 3.56 -19.77
CA PHE A 13 -14.29 4.26 -19.82
C PHE A 13 -13.18 3.44 -19.16
N VAL A 14 -13.43 2.87 -17.97
CA VAL A 14 -12.44 2.04 -17.28
C VAL A 14 -12.13 0.77 -18.06
N ARG A 15 -13.13 0.08 -18.62
CA ARG A 15 -12.88 -1.14 -19.43
C ARG A 15 -12.00 -0.86 -20.65
N ARG A 16 -12.22 0.27 -21.34
CA ARG A 16 -11.35 0.71 -22.44
C ARG A 16 -9.94 1.03 -21.97
N LEU A 17 -9.81 1.67 -20.80
CA LEU A 17 -8.51 2.01 -20.22
C LEU A 17 -7.75 0.75 -19.77
N SER A 18 -8.46 -0.25 -19.24
CA SER A 18 -7.89 -1.56 -18.85
C SER A 18 -7.61 -2.47 -20.04
N GLY A 19 -8.15 -2.16 -21.22
CA GLY A 19 -7.99 -2.99 -22.40
C GLY A 19 -8.78 -4.30 -22.33
N ASP A 20 -9.94 -4.29 -21.67
CA ASP A 20 -10.84 -5.48 -21.59
C ASP A 20 -11.69 -5.68 -22.86
N GLU A 21 -11.60 -4.76 -23.82
CA GLU A 21 -12.18 -4.92 -25.16
C GLU A 21 -11.29 -5.82 -26.05
N ALA A 22 -11.72 -6.14 -27.27
CA ALA A 22 -11.10 -7.13 -28.17
C ALA A 22 -9.55 -7.15 -28.17
N GLU A 23 -8.91 -8.31 -28.35
CA GLU A 23 -7.45 -8.54 -28.13
C GLU A 23 -6.50 -7.47 -28.70
N GLY A 24 -6.82 -6.85 -29.85
CA GLY A 24 -6.01 -5.76 -30.43
C GLY A 24 -6.08 -4.42 -29.68
N GLU A 25 -7.13 -4.20 -28.90
CA GLU A 25 -7.33 -3.03 -28.04
C GLU A 25 -6.67 -3.18 -26.68
N ALA A 26 -6.43 -4.42 -26.22
CA ALA A 26 -5.85 -4.69 -24.91
C ALA A 26 -4.49 -4.02 -24.71
N THR A 27 -3.59 -4.18 -25.70
CA THR A 27 -2.25 -3.56 -25.65
C THR A 27 -2.35 -2.03 -25.67
N ARG A 28 -3.28 -1.46 -26.45
CA ARG A 28 -3.47 0.00 -26.52
C ARG A 28 -4.02 0.55 -25.20
N GLY A 29 -4.95 -0.16 -24.57
CA GLY A 29 -5.49 0.18 -23.25
C GLY A 29 -4.39 0.24 -22.20
N ALA A 30 -3.57 -0.81 -22.08
CA ALA A 30 -2.46 -0.85 -21.13
C ALA A 30 -1.48 0.33 -21.30
N PHE A 31 -1.14 0.71 -22.54
CA PHE A 31 -0.31 1.89 -22.78
C PHE A 31 -1.00 3.18 -22.34
N ALA A 32 -2.28 3.37 -22.69
CA ALA A 32 -3.04 4.54 -22.27
C ALA A 32 -3.17 4.65 -20.74
N LEU A 33 -3.33 3.52 -20.04
CA LEU A 33 -3.33 3.47 -18.58
C LEU A 33 -1.98 3.90 -18.00
N LEU A 34 -0.88 3.36 -18.52
CA LEU A 34 0.47 3.72 -18.06
C LEU A 34 0.80 5.19 -18.32
N ASP A 35 0.40 5.72 -19.48
CA ASP A 35 0.57 7.13 -19.81
C ASP A 35 -0.27 8.00 -18.88
N ALA A 36 -1.54 7.63 -18.62
CA ALA A 36 -2.40 8.35 -17.68
C ALA A 36 -1.82 8.34 -16.26
N LEU A 37 -1.24 7.23 -15.81
CA LEU A 37 -0.60 7.15 -14.48
C LEU A 37 0.66 8.03 -14.40
N ARG A 38 1.44 8.12 -15.48
CA ARG A 38 2.71 8.87 -15.50
C ARG A 38 2.54 10.35 -15.85
N ASP A 39 1.44 10.72 -16.49
CA ASP A 39 1.14 12.10 -16.82
C ASP A 39 0.79 12.94 -15.59
N ARG A 40 1.23 14.21 -15.60
CA ARG A 40 1.01 15.16 -14.50
C ARG A 40 -0.47 15.43 -14.25
N HIS A 41 -1.30 15.44 -15.28
CA HIS A 41 -2.73 15.67 -15.17
C HIS A 41 -3.50 14.35 -15.07
N GLY A 42 -3.09 13.34 -15.84
CA GLY A 42 -3.65 12.00 -15.83
C GLY A 42 -3.67 11.39 -14.43
N THR A 43 -2.59 11.54 -13.64
CA THR A 43 -2.55 11.01 -12.27
C THR A 43 -3.64 11.58 -11.37
N HIS A 44 -3.98 12.87 -11.51
CA HIS A 44 -5.08 13.48 -10.75
C HIS A 44 -6.43 12.89 -11.15
N THR A 45 -6.65 12.69 -12.45
CA THR A 45 -7.86 12.02 -12.96
C THR A 45 -7.95 10.59 -12.46
N MET A 46 -6.85 9.83 -12.49
CA MET A 46 -6.80 8.45 -12.00
C MET A 46 -7.11 8.35 -10.51
N ARG A 47 -6.57 9.26 -9.70
CA ARG A 47 -6.88 9.31 -8.25
C ARG A 47 -8.35 9.59 -8.00
N ARG A 48 -8.93 10.56 -8.71
CA ARG A 48 -10.35 10.90 -8.62
C ARG A 48 -11.25 9.76 -9.06
N LEU A 49 -10.86 9.09 -10.14
CA LEU A 49 -11.55 7.90 -10.62
C LEU A 49 -11.52 6.79 -9.55
N CYS A 50 -10.35 6.51 -8.95
CA CYS A 50 -10.24 5.52 -7.88
C CYS A 50 -11.07 5.88 -6.63
N ALA A 51 -11.16 7.17 -6.29
CA ALA A 51 -11.98 7.66 -5.19
C ALA A 51 -13.48 7.48 -5.48
N ALA A 52 -13.93 7.90 -6.66
CA ALA A 52 -15.31 7.78 -7.11
C ALA A 52 -15.76 6.32 -7.19
N LEU A 53 -14.93 5.43 -7.75
CA LEU A 53 -15.22 4.00 -7.86
C LEU A 53 -15.30 3.31 -6.49
N ASN A 54 -14.57 3.81 -5.48
CA ASN A 54 -14.61 3.28 -4.11
C ASN A 54 -15.63 4.01 -3.22
N GLY A 55 -16.48 4.87 -3.79
CA GLY A 55 -17.50 5.61 -3.05
C GLY A 55 -16.94 6.63 -2.06
N ARG A 56 -15.67 7.03 -2.19
CA ARG A 56 -15.11 8.09 -1.36
C ARG A 56 -15.50 9.44 -1.93
N GLU A 57 -16.15 10.25 -1.10
CA GLU A 57 -16.47 11.62 -1.46
C GLU A 57 -15.19 12.45 -1.36
N GLU A 58 -14.67 12.94 -2.49
CA GLU A 58 -13.60 13.92 -2.41
C GLU A 58 -14.17 15.17 -1.75
N VAL A 59 -13.60 15.54 -0.59
CA VAL A 59 -13.80 16.87 -0.02
C VAL A 59 -13.35 17.86 -1.10
N ALA A 60 -14.32 18.53 -1.72
CA ALA A 60 -14.05 19.51 -2.76
C ALA A 60 -12.95 20.45 -2.23
N PRO A 61 -11.90 20.73 -3.02
CA PRO A 61 -10.83 21.61 -2.56
C PRO A 61 -11.48 22.90 -2.09
N LYS A 62 -11.31 23.24 -0.80
CA LYS A 62 -11.93 24.43 -0.21
C LYS A 62 -11.63 25.62 -1.12
N ALA A 63 -12.66 26.11 -1.80
CA ALA A 63 -12.58 27.21 -2.74
C ALA A 63 -12.19 28.47 -1.94
N GLY A 64 -10.90 28.70 -1.78
CA GLY A 64 -10.39 29.74 -0.89
C GLY A 64 -8.90 29.68 -0.58
N SER A 65 -8.25 28.52 -0.72
CA SER A 65 -6.78 28.46 -0.64
C SER A 65 -6.16 28.87 -1.97
N ARG A 66 -6.28 30.16 -2.32
CA ARG A 66 -5.40 30.76 -3.33
C ARG A 66 -4.00 30.75 -2.74
N ASP A 67 -3.21 29.80 -3.22
CA ASP A 67 -1.77 29.74 -3.04
C ASP A 67 -1.21 31.08 -3.54
N ALA A 68 -0.92 31.98 -2.60
CA ALA A 68 -0.26 33.23 -2.89
C ALA A 68 1.13 32.85 -3.40
N GLY A 69 1.31 32.94 -4.71
CA GLY A 69 2.56 32.61 -5.38
C GLY A 69 3.70 33.45 -4.81
N ASN A 70 4.43 32.88 -3.86
CA ASN A 70 5.71 33.41 -3.42
C ASN A 70 6.75 33.01 -4.46
N LYS A 71 6.85 33.81 -5.53
CA LYS A 71 8.02 33.86 -6.39
C LYS A 71 9.06 34.71 -5.68
N ASP A 72 9.83 34.13 -4.78
CA ASP A 72 11.12 34.73 -4.44
C ASP A 72 12.20 33.66 -4.29
N ALA A 73 13.28 33.91 -5.03
CA ALA A 73 14.47 33.11 -5.10
C ALA A 73 15.29 33.30 -3.82
N GLY A 74 15.66 32.20 -3.17
CA GLY A 74 16.57 32.25 -2.04
C GLY A 74 17.04 30.86 -1.66
N LYS A 75 18.31 30.57 -1.98
CA LYS A 75 19.08 29.50 -1.37
C LYS A 75 18.90 29.59 0.15
N ASP A 76 18.28 28.60 0.77
CA ASP A 76 18.57 28.27 2.16
C ASP A 76 18.10 26.86 2.51
N ALA A 77 18.95 26.23 3.32
CA ALA A 77 18.89 24.84 3.72
C ALA A 77 17.65 24.51 4.56
N GLY A 78 17.12 23.30 4.33
CA GLY A 78 16.62 22.43 5.39
C GLY A 78 15.58 23.01 6.34
N LYS A 79 14.35 23.22 5.87
CA LYS A 79 13.19 23.32 6.79
C LYS A 79 11.98 22.59 6.22
N TRP A 80 12.01 21.25 6.35
CA TRP A 80 10.83 20.39 6.19
C TRP A 80 9.85 20.64 7.35
N ALA A 81 9.10 21.74 7.28
CA ALA A 81 7.93 22.00 8.10
C ALA A 81 6.67 21.59 7.31
N GLY A 82 6.51 20.29 7.09
CA GLY A 82 5.43 19.73 6.27
C GLY A 82 4.86 18.44 6.83
N GLY A 83 4.54 18.41 8.13
CA GLY A 83 4.06 17.19 8.82
C GLY A 83 2.76 17.35 9.63
N LYS A 84 2.15 18.54 9.69
CA LYS A 84 1.06 18.81 10.65
C LYS A 84 -0.37 18.65 10.12
N ALA A 85 -0.60 18.40 8.84
CA ALA A 85 -1.97 18.44 8.28
C ALA A 85 -2.56 17.10 7.79
N MET A 86 -1.81 15.99 7.81
CA MET A 86 -2.31 14.70 7.26
C MET A 86 -2.43 13.55 8.25
N ALA A 87 -1.78 13.60 9.41
CA ALA A 87 -1.73 12.45 10.32
C ALA A 87 -2.97 12.29 11.22
N GLN A 88 -3.83 13.31 11.33
CA GLN A 88 -4.96 13.30 12.27
C GLN A 88 -6.33 12.99 11.67
N SER A 89 -6.51 12.94 10.34
CA SER A 89 -7.84 12.69 9.74
C SER A 89 -8.07 11.25 9.28
N ARG A 90 -7.08 10.35 9.38
CA ARG A 90 -7.19 8.96 8.87
C ARG A 90 -7.91 7.98 9.80
N GLY A 91 -8.32 8.41 10.98
CA GLY A 91 -9.05 7.59 11.96
C GLY A 91 -10.57 7.75 11.93
N GLU A 92 -11.08 8.82 11.32
CA GLU A 92 -12.51 8.95 11.04
C GLU A 92 -12.78 8.19 9.75
N THR A 93 -13.59 7.15 9.83
CA THR A 93 -14.14 6.43 8.69
C THR A 93 -14.84 7.45 7.80
N GLU A 94 -14.14 8.00 6.80
CA GLU A 94 -14.75 8.85 5.78
C GLU A 94 -15.98 8.08 5.28
N ALA A 95 -17.15 8.70 5.41
CA ALA A 95 -18.41 8.08 5.04
C ALA A 95 -18.31 7.65 3.57
N ARG A 96 -18.28 6.34 3.33
CA ARG A 96 -18.29 5.79 1.98
C ARG A 96 -19.71 5.72 1.50
N ARG A 97 -19.96 6.27 0.31
CA ARG A 97 -21.22 6.07 -0.39
C ARG A 97 -21.30 4.63 -0.90
N GLU A 98 -22.48 4.04 -0.83
CA GLU A 98 -22.76 2.78 -1.53
C GLU A 98 -22.57 2.98 -3.04
N VAL A 99 -21.73 2.13 -3.64
CA VAL A 99 -21.42 2.14 -5.07
C VAL A 99 -21.89 0.84 -5.72
N PRO A 100 -22.26 0.87 -7.01
CA PRO A 100 -22.61 -0.33 -7.75
C PRO A 100 -21.45 -1.35 -7.77
N PRO A 101 -21.73 -2.67 -7.74
CA PRO A 101 -20.69 -3.71 -7.74
C PRO A 101 -19.78 -3.66 -8.98
N GLU A 102 -20.26 -3.11 -10.09
CA GLU A 102 -19.51 -2.91 -11.32
C GLU A 102 -18.32 -1.96 -11.12
N PHE A 103 -18.38 -1.07 -10.13
CA PHE A 103 -17.26 -0.17 -9.82
C PHE A 103 -16.10 -0.92 -9.19
N SER A 104 -16.39 -1.86 -8.29
CA SER A 104 -15.38 -2.76 -7.72
C SER A 104 -14.76 -3.62 -8.83
N GLN A 105 -15.57 -4.15 -9.75
CA GLN A 105 -15.05 -4.90 -10.90
C GLN A 105 -14.17 -4.03 -11.80
N ALA A 106 -14.54 -2.77 -12.03
CA ALA A 106 -13.74 -1.83 -12.81
C ALA A 106 -12.37 -1.55 -12.16
N LEU A 107 -12.32 -1.38 -10.83
CA LEU A 107 -11.06 -1.25 -10.08
C LEU A 107 -10.18 -2.50 -10.21
N LEU A 108 -10.78 -3.69 -10.08
CA LEU A 108 -10.07 -4.95 -10.27
C LEU A 108 -9.52 -5.08 -11.70
N GLY A 109 -10.27 -4.64 -12.72
CA GLY A 109 -9.82 -4.62 -14.11
C GLY A 109 -8.61 -3.71 -14.33
N LEU A 110 -8.54 -2.54 -13.67
CA LEU A 110 -7.36 -1.67 -13.74
C LEU A 110 -6.11 -2.36 -13.15
N ALA A 111 -6.27 -3.02 -12.00
CA ALA A 111 -5.18 -3.75 -11.37
C ALA A 111 -4.72 -4.93 -12.23
N ASP A 112 -5.66 -5.67 -12.81
CA ASP A 112 -5.39 -6.79 -13.71
C ASP A 112 -4.64 -6.36 -14.97
N ALA A 113 -5.03 -5.22 -15.57
CA ALA A 113 -4.33 -4.66 -16.73
C ALA A 113 -2.85 -4.34 -16.41
N LEU A 114 -2.57 -3.78 -15.23
CA LEU A 114 -1.20 -3.53 -14.78
C LEU A 114 -0.41 -4.82 -14.54
N LEU A 115 -1.04 -5.84 -13.95
CA LEU A 115 -0.42 -7.14 -13.70
C LEU A 115 -0.15 -7.92 -15.00
N ARG A 116 -1.06 -7.86 -15.99
CA ARG A 116 -0.85 -8.41 -17.32
C ARG A 116 0.34 -7.75 -18.03
N GLU A 117 0.44 -6.44 -17.95
CA GLU A 117 1.56 -5.70 -18.54
C GLU A 117 2.89 -5.95 -17.80
N GLU A 118 2.87 -6.13 -16.47
CA GLU A 118 4.02 -6.60 -15.70
C GLU A 118 4.49 -7.97 -16.20
N ALA A 119 3.58 -8.94 -16.32
CA ALA A 119 3.89 -10.29 -16.78
C ALA A 119 4.46 -10.28 -18.21
N ARG A 120 3.84 -9.54 -19.14
CA ARG A 120 4.31 -9.39 -20.52
C ARG A 120 5.72 -8.82 -20.59
N ARG A 121 6.06 -7.86 -19.72
CA ARG A 121 7.41 -7.28 -19.64
C ARG A 121 8.42 -8.27 -19.08
N ALA A 122 8.05 -9.03 -18.06
CA ALA A 122 8.91 -10.06 -17.48
C ALA A 122 9.27 -11.15 -18.51
N GLU A 123 8.35 -11.48 -19.42
CA GLU A 123 8.61 -12.41 -20.53
C GLU A 123 9.50 -11.82 -21.62
N SER A 124 9.22 -10.58 -22.04
CA SER A 124 9.93 -9.91 -23.15
C SER A 124 11.35 -9.50 -22.80
N ASP A 125 11.61 -9.13 -21.54
CA ASP A 125 12.88 -8.59 -21.11
C ASP A 125 13.33 -9.24 -19.80
N LYS A 126 13.82 -10.49 -19.90
CA LYS A 126 14.44 -11.20 -18.78
C LYS A 126 15.63 -10.45 -18.16
N ALA A 127 16.19 -9.47 -18.87
CA ALA A 127 17.29 -8.65 -18.38
C ALA A 127 16.80 -7.38 -17.66
N SER A 128 15.53 -6.97 -17.84
CA SER A 128 14.94 -5.87 -17.08
C SER A 128 14.92 -6.23 -15.60
N ARG A 129 15.82 -5.59 -14.85
CA ARG A 129 15.99 -5.83 -13.42
C ARG A 129 14.86 -5.23 -12.56
N ARG A 130 14.03 -4.36 -13.13
CA ARG A 130 13.08 -3.56 -12.36
C ARG A 130 11.65 -3.87 -12.77
N SER A 131 10.85 -4.25 -11.78
CA SER A 131 9.40 -4.43 -11.93
C SER A 131 8.75 -3.13 -12.43
N LEU A 132 7.78 -3.23 -13.34
CA LEU A 132 6.97 -2.09 -13.77
C LEU A 132 6.18 -1.54 -12.58
N ILE A 133 5.60 -2.40 -11.74
CA ILE A 133 4.87 -1.99 -10.52
C ILE A 133 5.80 -1.18 -9.60
N GLU A 134 7.01 -1.67 -9.34
CA GLU A 134 8.00 -0.93 -8.54
C GLU A 134 8.37 0.42 -9.17
N SER A 135 8.54 0.44 -10.50
CA SER A 135 8.79 1.68 -11.25
C SER A 135 7.64 2.68 -11.13
N LEU A 136 6.38 2.24 -11.12
CA LEU A 136 5.22 3.10 -10.97
C LEU A 136 5.12 3.66 -9.55
N PHE A 137 5.35 2.84 -8.52
CA PHE A 137 5.38 3.30 -7.13
C PHE A 137 6.55 4.22 -6.81
N SER A 138 7.63 4.18 -7.60
CA SER A 138 8.76 5.10 -7.46
C SER A 138 8.63 6.38 -8.30
N HIS A 139 7.63 6.46 -9.19
CA HIS A 139 7.48 7.58 -10.11
C HIS A 139 6.71 8.73 -9.45
N ALA A 140 7.27 9.95 -9.51
CA ALA A 140 6.71 11.12 -8.82
C ALA A 140 5.24 11.41 -9.16
N CYS A 141 4.84 11.20 -10.42
CA CYS A 141 3.44 11.37 -10.84
C CYS A 141 2.58 10.12 -10.59
N ALA A 142 3.13 8.90 -10.76
CA ALA A 142 2.31 7.69 -10.74
C ALA A 142 2.08 7.16 -9.32
N ALA A 143 3.04 7.34 -8.42
CA ALA A 143 2.97 6.80 -7.06
C ALA A 143 1.68 7.22 -6.30
N PRO A 144 1.23 8.49 -6.35
CA PRO A 144 -0.04 8.88 -5.73
C PRO A 144 -1.28 8.18 -6.33
N ALA A 145 -1.29 7.94 -7.65
CA ALA A 145 -2.38 7.21 -8.31
C ALA A 145 -2.34 5.71 -8.00
N MET A 146 -1.14 5.12 -7.96
CA MET A 146 -0.94 3.73 -7.54
C MET A 146 -1.36 3.52 -6.09
N GLN A 147 -1.03 4.45 -5.20
CA GLN A 147 -1.49 4.41 -3.81
C GLN A 147 -3.02 4.53 -3.71
N ALA A 148 -3.64 5.42 -4.49
CA ALA A 148 -5.09 5.54 -4.54
C ALA A 148 -5.75 4.24 -5.02
N LEU A 149 -5.25 3.65 -6.12
CA LEU A 149 -5.71 2.37 -6.62
C LEU A 149 -5.60 1.28 -5.55
N LEU A 150 -4.41 1.14 -4.94
CA LEU A 150 -4.15 0.14 -3.90
C LEU A 150 -5.12 0.25 -2.72
N THR A 151 -5.39 1.47 -2.23
CA THR A 151 -6.33 1.69 -1.13
C THR A 151 -7.81 1.62 -1.51
N SER A 152 -8.10 1.57 -2.81
CA SER A 152 -9.45 1.40 -3.36
C SER A 152 -9.79 -0.06 -3.69
N LEU A 153 -8.79 -0.92 -3.84
CA LEU A 153 -9.00 -2.34 -4.07
C LEU A 153 -9.50 -3.05 -2.80
N PRO A 154 -10.35 -4.08 -2.93
CA PRO A 154 -10.67 -4.99 -1.81
C PRO A 154 -9.39 -5.70 -1.35
N ALA A 155 -9.11 -5.67 -0.05
CA ALA A 155 -7.87 -6.22 0.51
C ALA A 155 -7.74 -7.73 0.26
N GLU A 156 -8.87 -8.45 0.22
CA GLU A 156 -8.93 -9.91 0.01
C GLU A 156 -8.88 -10.30 -1.48
N SER A 157 -8.84 -9.32 -2.40
CA SER A 157 -8.80 -9.62 -3.83
C SER A 157 -7.44 -10.18 -4.25
N PRO A 158 -7.41 -11.14 -5.19
CA PRO A 158 -6.14 -11.68 -5.70
C PRO A 158 -5.32 -10.61 -6.43
N GLN A 159 -5.96 -9.62 -7.05
CA GLN A 159 -5.29 -8.50 -7.69
C GLN A 159 -4.55 -7.61 -6.68
N PHE A 160 -5.15 -7.34 -5.52
CA PHE A 160 -4.47 -6.62 -4.44
C PHE A 160 -3.24 -7.41 -3.97
N ASP A 161 -3.42 -8.71 -3.69
CA ASP A 161 -2.33 -9.58 -3.23
C ASP A 161 -1.17 -9.63 -4.24
N ALA A 162 -1.49 -9.80 -5.53
CA ALA A 162 -0.51 -9.83 -6.61
C ALA A 162 0.24 -8.50 -6.78
N LEU A 163 -0.45 -7.35 -6.69
CA LEU A 163 0.20 -6.03 -6.72
C LEU A 163 1.15 -5.84 -5.54
N VAL A 164 0.74 -6.26 -4.34
CA VAL A 164 1.60 -6.20 -3.15
C VAL A 164 2.80 -7.11 -3.29
N ARG A 165 2.62 -8.34 -3.79
CA ARG A 165 3.75 -9.26 -4.05
C ARG A 165 4.72 -8.71 -5.06
N ALA A 166 4.22 -8.18 -6.19
CA ALA A 166 5.04 -7.55 -7.21
C ALA A 166 5.85 -6.38 -6.64
N LEU A 167 5.22 -5.50 -5.86
CA LEU A 167 5.91 -4.36 -5.24
C LEU A 167 6.98 -4.80 -4.21
N LEU A 168 6.64 -5.76 -3.35
CA LEU A 168 7.51 -6.19 -2.25
C LEU A 168 8.55 -7.26 -2.67
N HIS A 169 8.51 -7.72 -3.92
CA HIS A 169 9.22 -8.92 -4.39
C HIS A 169 8.95 -10.12 -3.46
N TRP A 170 7.70 -10.24 -3.01
CA TRP A 170 7.30 -11.28 -2.08
C TRP A 170 7.10 -12.59 -2.84
N PRO A 171 7.69 -13.71 -2.38
CA PRO A 171 7.60 -14.97 -3.12
C PRO A 171 6.15 -15.44 -3.23
N GLU A 172 5.80 -16.02 -4.38
CA GLU A 172 4.51 -16.68 -4.55
C GLU A 172 4.32 -17.78 -3.50
N PRO A 173 3.09 -18.01 -3.02
CA PRO A 173 2.82 -19.15 -2.18
C PRO A 173 3.06 -20.41 -3.02
N THR A 174 4.18 -21.09 -2.77
CA THR A 174 4.47 -22.36 -3.44
C THR A 174 3.31 -23.33 -3.16
N GLU A 175 2.68 -23.86 -4.21
CA GLU A 175 1.54 -24.78 -4.08
C GLU A 175 1.84 -26.00 -3.20
N GLU A 176 3.11 -26.36 -3.04
CA GLU A 176 3.60 -27.41 -2.14
C GLU A 176 3.16 -27.20 -0.68
N ALA A 177 2.94 -25.96 -0.24
CA ALA A 177 2.42 -25.68 1.11
C ALA A 177 0.92 -25.95 1.25
N SER A 178 0.17 -25.95 0.13
CA SER A 178 -1.28 -26.18 0.09
C SER A 178 -1.66 -27.62 -0.27
N GLN A 179 -0.76 -28.38 -0.91
CA GLN A 179 -0.98 -29.79 -1.27
C GLN A 179 -0.68 -30.79 -0.14
N SER A 180 -0.26 -30.33 1.06
CA SER A 180 -0.23 -31.18 2.25
C SER A 180 -1.65 -31.43 2.78
N THR A 181 -2.47 -32.12 1.99
CA THR A 181 -3.69 -32.76 2.48
C THR A 181 -3.30 -33.78 3.54
N PRO A 182 -3.99 -33.82 4.69
CA PRO A 182 -3.68 -34.77 5.74
C PRO A 182 -4.15 -36.15 5.29
N LYS A 183 -3.26 -36.93 4.65
CA LYS A 183 -3.39 -38.39 4.71
C LYS A 183 -3.22 -38.79 6.17
N ALA A 184 -4.34 -38.98 6.85
CA ALA A 184 -4.43 -39.40 8.24
C ALA A 184 -3.54 -40.63 8.50
N HIS A 185 -2.32 -40.40 8.95
CA HIS A 185 -1.50 -41.42 9.60
C HIS A 185 -1.54 -41.12 11.10
N PRO A 186 -2.26 -41.92 11.90
CA PRO A 186 -2.27 -41.75 13.34
C PRO A 186 -0.88 -42.15 13.87
N GLY A 187 -0.11 -41.19 14.38
CA GLY A 187 1.04 -41.51 15.24
C GLY A 187 2.33 -40.72 15.05
N LYS A 188 2.47 -39.82 14.07
CA LYS A 188 3.67 -38.97 13.95
C LYS A 188 3.36 -37.52 14.31
N LYS A 189 4.03 -37.02 15.36
CA LYS A 189 4.01 -35.60 15.77
C LYS A 189 4.23 -34.72 14.55
N GLN A 190 3.18 -34.02 14.16
CA GLN A 190 3.13 -33.19 12.95
C GLN A 190 4.04 -31.98 13.17
N GLN A 191 5.26 -32.05 12.63
CA GLN A 191 6.10 -30.86 12.51
C GLN A 191 5.39 -29.91 11.54
N ARG A 192 4.90 -28.80 12.10
CA ARG A 192 4.33 -27.69 11.37
C ARG A 192 5.31 -27.30 10.26
N PRO A 193 4.90 -27.26 8.97
CA PRO A 193 5.79 -26.86 7.89
C PRO A 193 6.37 -25.49 8.24
N ALA A 194 7.70 -25.39 8.19
CA ALA A 194 8.40 -24.17 8.50
C ALA A 194 7.86 -23.05 7.60
N PRO A 195 7.56 -21.85 8.14
CA PRO A 195 7.17 -20.73 7.30
C PRO A 195 8.27 -20.51 6.27
N SER A 196 7.90 -20.40 4.98
CA SER A 196 8.86 -20.07 3.93
C SER A 196 9.70 -18.88 4.39
N VAL A 197 11.02 -18.99 4.35
CA VAL A 197 11.93 -17.91 4.79
C VAL A 197 12.02 -16.91 3.64
N LEU A 198 11.90 -15.60 3.91
CA LEU A 198 12.19 -14.62 2.86
C LEU A 198 13.67 -14.65 2.54
N SER A 199 14.03 -14.50 1.27
CA SER A 199 15.43 -14.29 0.92
C SER A 199 15.95 -13.00 1.57
N ALA A 200 17.23 -12.96 1.94
CA ALA A 200 17.85 -11.74 2.48
C ALA A 200 17.67 -10.55 1.53
N LYS A 201 17.81 -10.77 0.22
CA LYS A 201 17.58 -9.76 -0.82
C LYS A 201 16.17 -9.18 -0.78
N THR A 202 15.15 -10.01 -0.56
CA THR A 202 13.75 -9.56 -0.43
C THR A 202 13.57 -8.71 0.82
N VAL A 203 14.15 -9.13 1.95
CA VAL A 203 14.10 -8.36 3.20
C VAL A 203 14.77 -7.00 3.04
N ASP A 204 15.96 -6.97 2.45
CA ASP A 204 16.70 -5.74 2.18
C ASP A 204 15.95 -4.81 1.25
N HIS A 205 15.30 -5.36 0.21
CA HIS A 205 14.44 -4.62 -0.71
C HIS A 205 13.26 -3.95 0.02
N ILE A 206 12.52 -4.72 0.83
CA ILE A 206 11.38 -4.20 1.59
C ILE A 206 11.86 -3.09 2.57
N ARG A 207 12.99 -3.30 3.24
CA ARG A 207 13.61 -2.32 4.14
C ARG A 207 14.07 -1.06 3.42
N ALA A 208 14.57 -1.19 2.19
CA ALA A 208 14.92 -0.06 1.33
C ALA A 208 13.66 0.71 0.90
N LEU A 209 12.59 0.02 0.50
CA LEU A 209 11.29 0.64 0.20
C LEU A 209 10.76 1.45 1.38
N CYS A 210 10.83 0.93 2.61
CA CYS A 210 10.42 1.66 3.82
C CYS A 210 11.24 2.94 4.06
N ARG A 211 12.46 3.03 3.51
CA ARG A 211 13.34 4.20 3.64
C ARG A 211 13.24 5.14 2.43
N ASP A 212 12.50 4.76 1.39
CA ASP A 212 12.22 5.60 0.24
C ASP A 212 10.99 6.50 0.47
N SER A 213 10.96 7.66 -0.18
CA SER A 213 9.89 8.65 -0.01
C SER A 213 8.53 8.19 -0.54
N ALA A 214 8.52 7.44 -1.64
CA ALA A 214 7.30 6.92 -2.25
C ALA A 214 7.02 5.48 -1.77
N GLY A 215 8.07 4.66 -1.66
CA GLY A 215 8.01 3.31 -1.11
C GLY A 215 7.45 3.26 0.31
N SER A 216 7.88 4.16 1.21
CA SER A 216 7.39 4.18 2.60
C SER A 216 5.88 4.42 2.68
N ARG A 217 5.34 5.31 1.84
CA ARG A 217 3.89 5.57 1.73
C ARG A 217 3.12 4.39 1.15
N ALA A 218 3.72 3.67 0.21
CA ALA A 218 3.12 2.46 -0.35
C ALA A 218 3.02 1.37 0.71
N VAL A 219 4.11 1.09 1.44
CA VAL A 219 4.13 0.10 2.53
C VAL A 219 3.20 0.50 3.67
N GLU A 220 3.17 1.79 4.04
CA GLU A 220 2.21 2.33 5.01
C GLU A 220 0.77 2.00 4.58
N SER A 221 0.43 2.24 3.31
CA SER A 221 -0.91 1.96 2.78
C SER A 221 -1.25 0.48 2.84
N ILE A 222 -0.31 -0.40 2.47
CA ILE A 222 -0.49 -1.86 2.54
C ILE A 222 -0.83 -2.28 3.98
N VAL A 223 -0.01 -1.85 4.94
CA VAL A 223 -0.20 -2.20 6.36
C VAL A 223 -1.50 -1.62 6.91
N SER A 224 -1.93 -0.46 6.42
CA SER A 224 -3.17 0.20 6.84
C SER A 224 -4.43 -0.44 6.25
N CYS A 225 -4.43 -0.82 4.97
CA CYS A 225 -5.64 -1.32 4.30
C CYS A 225 -5.75 -2.84 4.26
N ALA A 226 -4.68 -3.58 4.55
CA ALA A 226 -4.64 -5.04 4.44
C ALA A 226 -4.09 -5.72 5.70
N PRO A 227 -4.96 -6.00 6.70
CA PRO A 227 -4.55 -6.64 7.96
C PRO A 227 -3.84 -7.98 7.78
N GLN A 228 -4.14 -8.73 6.71
CA GLN A 228 -3.49 -10.01 6.41
C GLN A 228 -1.99 -9.86 6.13
N TRP A 229 -1.54 -8.69 5.68
CA TRP A 229 -0.12 -8.40 5.42
C TRP A 229 0.65 -7.94 6.66
N TRP A 230 -0.04 -7.54 7.73
CA TRP A 230 0.56 -7.05 8.97
C TRP A 230 1.56 -8.06 9.56
N ARG A 231 1.11 -9.30 9.78
CA ARG A 231 1.90 -10.34 10.47
C ARG A 231 3.07 -10.83 9.61
N PRO A 232 2.91 -11.15 8.32
CA PRO A 232 4.02 -11.53 7.46
C PRO A 232 5.12 -10.45 7.41
N LEU A 233 4.74 -9.18 7.22
CA LEU A 233 5.69 -8.07 7.16
C LEU A 233 6.44 -7.88 8.48
N PHE A 234 5.72 -7.85 9.60
CA PHE A 234 6.34 -7.72 10.92
C PHE A 234 7.34 -8.84 11.19
N LEU A 235 6.92 -10.10 11.08
CA LEU A 235 7.75 -11.25 11.48
C LEU A 235 8.92 -11.51 10.54
N ARG A 236 8.77 -11.23 9.24
CA ARG A 236 9.75 -11.64 8.23
C ARG A 236 10.61 -10.51 7.70
N ALA A 237 10.18 -9.25 7.82
CA ALA A 237 10.92 -8.09 7.31
C ALA A 237 11.33 -7.10 8.42
N PHE A 238 10.46 -6.81 9.39
CA PHE A 238 10.68 -5.67 10.31
C PHE A 238 11.24 -6.02 11.69
N LYS A 239 10.99 -7.24 12.20
CA LYS A 239 11.28 -7.65 13.60
C LYS A 239 12.70 -7.34 14.12
N ASP A 240 13.70 -7.33 13.25
CA ASP A 240 15.09 -7.13 13.68
C ASP A 240 15.64 -5.73 13.32
N ASP A 241 14.82 -4.87 12.71
CA ASP A 241 15.19 -3.53 12.20
C ASP A 241 14.21 -2.44 12.71
N LEU A 242 13.29 -2.79 13.62
CA LEU A 242 12.15 -1.92 13.95
C LEU A 242 12.57 -0.63 14.68
N ALA A 243 13.57 -0.72 15.57
CA ALA A 243 14.09 0.45 16.28
C ALA A 243 14.75 1.45 15.31
N ASP A 244 15.57 0.95 14.38
CA ASP A 244 16.23 1.75 13.35
C ASP A 244 15.20 2.35 12.37
N MET A 245 14.20 1.57 11.97
CA MET A 245 13.07 2.06 11.18
C MET A 245 12.29 3.16 11.91
N ALA A 246 12.05 3.02 13.22
CA ALA A 246 11.34 4.01 14.03
C ALA A 246 12.12 5.34 14.14
N ALA A 247 13.45 5.31 14.15
CA ALA A 247 14.28 6.51 14.18
C ALA A 247 14.37 7.20 12.80
N HIS A 248 14.26 6.44 11.71
CA HIS A 248 14.41 6.94 10.34
C HIS A 248 13.33 7.97 9.94
N PRO A 249 13.69 9.09 9.26
CA PRO A 249 12.74 10.16 8.89
C PRO A 249 11.56 9.73 8.01
N LEU A 250 11.71 8.64 7.25
CA LEU A 250 10.65 8.13 6.38
C LEU A 250 10.05 6.80 6.88
N ALA A 251 10.87 5.91 7.46
CA ALA A 251 10.39 4.57 7.82
C ALA A 251 9.58 4.58 9.12
N ASN A 252 9.71 5.62 9.94
CA ASN A 252 8.93 5.78 11.16
C ASN A 252 7.42 5.82 10.89
N PHE A 253 6.98 6.30 9.72
CA PHE A 253 5.57 6.31 9.34
C PHE A 253 5.04 4.89 9.09
N VAL A 254 5.88 3.99 8.56
CA VAL A 254 5.53 2.56 8.43
C VAL A 254 5.36 1.92 9.81
N VAL A 255 6.25 2.25 10.76
CA VAL A 255 6.13 1.76 12.15
C VAL A 255 4.86 2.29 12.83
N GLN A 256 4.54 3.57 12.62
CA GLN A 256 3.29 4.17 13.09
C GLN A 256 2.06 3.48 12.50
N ALA A 257 2.06 3.19 11.19
CA ALA A 257 0.99 2.43 10.55
C ALA A 257 0.86 1.02 11.14
N LEU A 258 1.98 0.33 11.34
CA LEU A 258 2.03 -0.99 11.97
C LEU A 258 1.42 -0.99 13.38
N LEU A 259 1.70 0.03 14.19
CA LEU A 259 1.10 0.21 15.51
C LEU A 259 -0.40 0.51 15.41
N SER A 260 -0.78 1.40 14.50
CA SER A 260 -2.17 1.82 14.29
C SER A 260 -3.08 0.67 13.86
N THR A 261 -2.55 -0.32 13.12
CA THR A 261 -3.31 -1.48 12.63
C THR A 261 -2.92 -2.79 13.31
N ALA A 262 -2.20 -2.73 14.43
CA ALA A 262 -1.85 -3.92 15.20
C ALA A 262 -3.11 -4.73 15.58
N PRO A 263 -3.19 -6.02 15.22
CA PRO A 263 -4.42 -6.80 15.32
C PRO A 263 -4.72 -7.34 16.72
N THR A 264 -3.70 -7.46 17.57
CA THR A 264 -3.84 -8.08 18.90
C THR A 264 -2.95 -7.40 19.95
N PRO A 265 -3.28 -7.54 21.24
CA PRO A 265 -2.43 -7.06 22.33
C PRO A 265 -0.99 -7.60 22.26
N THR A 266 -0.86 -8.89 21.96
CA THR A 266 0.44 -9.55 21.82
C THR A 266 1.27 -8.97 20.67
N ALA A 267 0.62 -8.52 19.59
CA ALA A 267 1.30 -7.85 18.49
C ALA A 267 1.91 -6.51 18.94
N VAL A 268 1.15 -5.71 19.70
CA VAL A 268 1.65 -4.44 20.27
C VAL A 268 2.78 -4.68 21.26
N GLN A 269 2.65 -5.66 22.16
CA GLN A 269 3.70 -6.02 23.11
C GLN A 269 5.01 -6.39 22.42
N ARG A 270 4.96 -7.18 21.34
CA ARG A 270 6.16 -7.56 20.57
C ARG A 270 6.83 -6.37 19.87
N VAL A 271 6.05 -5.42 19.39
CA VAL A 271 6.57 -4.16 18.84
C VAL A 271 7.19 -3.33 19.97
N GLN A 272 6.50 -3.21 21.10
CA GLN A 272 6.98 -2.49 22.28
C GLN A 272 8.31 -3.03 22.79
N GLU A 273 8.46 -4.36 22.91
CA GLU A 273 9.70 -5.02 23.35
C GLU A 273 10.92 -4.59 22.50
N GLN A 274 10.75 -4.45 21.18
CA GLN A 274 11.81 -4.02 20.28
C GLN A 274 12.09 -2.53 20.35
N LEU A 275 11.06 -1.71 20.58
CA LEU A 275 11.21 -0.26 20.68
C LEU A 275 11.69 0.19 22.07
N ASN A 276 11.48 -0.62 23.12
CA ASN A 276 11.77 -0.28 24.51
C ASN A 276 13.18 0.29 24.75
N PRO A 277 14.26 -0.30 24.20
CA PRO A 277 15.62 0.23 24.37
C PRO A 277 15.81 1.63 23.78
N SER A 278 14.97 2.04 22.83
CA SER A 278 15.05 3.32 22.12
C SER A 278 13.90 4.28 22.45
N LEU A 279 13.02 3.97 23.41
CA LEU A 279 11.84 4.80 23.67
C LEU A 279 12.20 6.23 24.08
N ALA A 280 13.24 6.40 24.90
CA ALA A 280 13.69 7.73 25.34
C ALA A 280 14.14 8.60 24.14
N SER A 281 14.98 8.05 23.25
CA SER A 281 15.47 8.77 22.07
C SER A 281 14.36 9.00 21.03
N LEU A 282 13.42 8.06 20.90
CA LEU A 282 12.25 8.22 20.05
C LEU A 282 11.30 9.29 20.59
N LEU A 283 11.16 9.45 21.90
CA LEU A 283 10.32 10.51 22.48
C LEU A 283 10.88 11.90 22.13
N GLU A 284 12.20 12.05 22.08
CA GLU A 284 12.86 13.32 21.72
C GLU A 284 12.81 13.62 20.22
N SER A 285 13.01 12.61 19.36
CA SER A 285 13.21 12.81 17.91
C SER A 285 11.99 12.45 17.05
N ARG A 286 11.14 11.53 17.53
CA ARG A 286 10.07 10.85 16.77
C ARG A 286 8.85 10.55 17.67
N ALA A 287 8.42 11.54 18.46
CA ALA A 287 7.32 11.39 19.43
C ALA A 287 6.04 10.77 18.85
N GLY A 288 5.79 10.90 17.54
CA GLY A 288 4.67 10.26 16.85
C GLY A 288 4.66 8.73 16.95
N VAL A 289 5.83 8.08 16.98
CA VAL A 289 5.93 6.62 17.17
C VAL A 289 5.49 6.24 18.59
N VAL A 290 5.97 6.97 19.60
CA VAL A 290 5.62 6.73 21.00
C VAL A 290 4.13 7.00 21.24
N LEU A 291 3.59 8.07 20.66
CA LEU A 291 2.16 8.36 20.70
C LEU A 291 1.33 7.23 20.08
N GLN A 292 1.73 6.73 18.91
CA GLN A 292 1.01 5.63 18.25
C GLN A 292 1.10 4.32 19.03
N LEU A 293 2.23 4.08 19.70
CA LEU A 293 2.37 2.94 20.60
C LEU A 293 1.38 3.05 21.77
N ALA A 294 1.29 4.22 22.40
CA ALA A 294 0.33 4.46 23.48
C ALA A 294 -1.13 4.32 23.00
N GLN A 295 -1.45 4.85 21.82
CA GLN A 295 -2.78 4.72 21.20
C GLN A 295 -3.13 3.26 20.88
N ALA A 296 -2.18 2.48 20.36
CA ALA A 296 -2.36 1.05 20.12
C ALA A 296 -2.59 0.28 21.41
N SER A 297 -1.81 0.57 22.45
CA SER A 297 -1.95 -0.03 23.78
C SER A 297 -3.31 0.29 24.42
N ALA A 298 -3.78 1.53 24.29
CA ALA A 298 -5.10 1.95 24.76
C ALA A 298 -6.22 1.25 23.99
N ARG A 299 -6.14 1.22 22.65
CA ARG A 299 -7.13 0.57 21.78
C ARG A 299 -7.30 -0.93 22.08
N LEU A 300 -6.21 -1.61 22.39
CA LEU A 300 -6.20 -3.07 22.61
C LEU A 300 -6.14 -3.47 24.09
N GLY A 301 -6.22 -2.52 25.03
CA GLY A 301 -6.23 -2.82 26.46
C GLY A 301 -4.92 -3.42 27.01
N CYS A 302 -3.76 -3.07 26.44
CA CYS A 302 -2.46 -3.65 26.80
C CYS A 302 -1.83 -3.10 28.09
N GLY A 303 -2.53 -2.22 28.82
CA GLY A 303 -1.97 -1.41 29.90
C GLY A 303 -1.99 -2.01 31.31
N GLY A 304 -2.18 -3.32 31.49
CA GLY A 304 -2.39 -3.93 32.81
C GLY A 304 -1.56 -5.18 33.05
N SER A 305 -0.24 -5.05 33.21
CA SER A 305 0.63 -6.05 33.87
C SER A 305 2.01 -5.44 34.10
N THR A 306 2.09 -4.58 35.11
CA THR A 306 3.33 -4.21 35.79
C THR A 306 3.12 -4.41 37.27
#